data_AF-A0A849D979-F1
#
_entry.id   AF-A0A849D979-F1
#
_cell.length_a   1.000
_cell.length_b   1.000
_cell.length_c   1.000
_cell.angle_alpha   90.00
_cell.angle_beta   90.00
_cell.angle_gamma   90.00
#
_symmetry.space_group_name_H-M   'P 1'
#
loop_
_entity.id
_entity.type
_entity.pdbx_description
1 polymer ?
#
loop_
_entity_poly.entity_id
_entity_poly.type
_entity_poly.pdbx_seq_one_letter_code
_entity_poly.pdbx_strand_id
1 'polypeptide(L)'
;LGISGIYLKRINRLSVLSANALDTFQQFHKLINLLETTSFNAELLTQKQVIFNNDEEAVSRSVRKFADILHAFDQRNNMLIGILGNGFLLLDLYQAYRIENWIEKHGKEVNYWFEVLGYFDACNSLGNFAFNHPAYVFPELSADPIVIKAEGAGHPLLDQGIRVTNDFLIREHDFHIITGANMAGKSTFLRTVSLLIVMANTGLPVCATSMRYKPIKLVTSMRTADSLTRHESYFFSELKRLKFIVEEMAKDRYFIVLDEILKGTNSTDKAQGSRQFLDRLVASKSTGLIATHDLSLCSAAKAYGQVSNYYFDAEIVKGELHFDYQLKPGICQNMNASFLLKKLKIVE
;
A
#
# COMPACT_ATOMS: atom_id res chain seq x y z
N LEU A 1 7.77 -53.71 -15.75
CA LEU A 1 9.06 -52.95 -15.72
C LEU A 1 9.48 -52.37 -17.07
N GLY A 2 9.52 -53.13 -18.17
CA GLY A 2 9.95 -52.61 -19.49
C GLY A 2 9.14 -51.40 -20.01
N ILE A 3 7.81 -51.44 -19.91
CA ILE A 3 6.91 -50.36 -20.35
C ILE A 3 7.09 -49.09 -19.49
N SER A 4 7.09 -49.22 -18.16
CA SER A 4 7.33 -48.09 -17.24
C SER A 4 8.73 -47.48 -17.41
N GLY A 5 9.73 -48.29 -17.78
CA GLY A 5 11.11 -47.87 -18.04
C GLY A 5 11.23 -46.85 -19.18
N ILE A 6 10.40 -46.97 -20.23
CA ILE A 6 10.40 -46.03 -21.38
C ILE A 6 10.01 -44.61 -20.94
N TYR A 7 9.10 -44.50 -19.98
CA TYR A 7 8.57 -43.22 -19.48
C TYR A 7 9.24 -42.73 -18.20
N LEU A 8 10.22 -43.47 -17.66
CA LEU A 8 10.81 -43.23 -16.35
C LEU A 8 11.29 -41.79 -16.14
N LYS A 9 11.93 -41.20 -17.16
CA LYS A 9 12.41 -39.80 -17.09
C LYS A 9 11.26 -38.79 -16.95
N ARG A 10 10.14 -39.01 -17.66
CA ARG A 10 8.96 -38.13 -17.60
C ARG A 10 8.23 -38.30 -16.27
N ILE A 11 8.05 -39.56 -15.83
CA ILE A 11 7.43 -39.90 -14.54
C ILE A 11 8.23 -39.29 -13.37
N ASN A 12 9.56 -39.38 -13.40
CA ASN A 12 10.40 -38.78 -12.37
C ASN A 12 10.29 -37.25 -12.33
N ARG A 13 10.21 -36.60 -13.49
CA ARG A 13 9.96 -35.14 -13.54
C ARG A 13 8.58 -34.79 -12.96
N LEU A 14 7.55 -35.54 -13.32
CA LEU A 14 6.20 -35.34 -12.78
C LEU A 14 6.17 -35.55 -11.27
N SER A 15 6.90 -36.54 -10.76
CA SER A 15 6.98 -36.86 -9.33
C SER A 15 7.57 -35.72 -8.52
N VAL A 16 8.67 -35.10 -8.98
CA VAL A 16 9.24 -33.93 -8.32
C VAL A 16 8.26 -32.75 -8.30
N LEU A 17 7.58 -32.48 -9.42
CA LEU A 17 6.58 -31.41 -9.48
C LEU A 17 5.36 -31.69 -8.58
N SER A 18 4.93 -32.95 -8.53
CA SER A 18 3.80 -33.40 -7.72
C SER A 18 4.07 -33.27 -6.23
N ALA A 19 5.28 -33.67 -5.79
CA ALA A 19 5.71 -33.52 -4.39
C ALA A 19 5.70 -32.05 -3.95
N ASN A 20 6.20 -31.13 -4.79
CA ASN A 20 6.18 -29.69 -4.49
C ASN A 20 4.75 -29.12 -4.41
N ALA A 21 3.82 -29.66 -5.19
CA ALA A 21 2.43 -29.19 -5.22
C ALA A 21 1.58 -29.79 -4.08
N LEU A 22 1.92 -30.97 -3.58
CA LEU A 22 1.10 -31.74 -2.64
C LEU A 22 0.69 -30.94 -1.41
N ASP A 23 1.66 -30.35 -0.69
CA ASP A 23 1.40 -29.59 0.53
C ASP A 23 0.46 -28.40 0.28
N THR A 24 0.59 -27.76 -0.88
CA THR A 24 -0.28 -26.65 -1.28
C THR A 24 -1.72 -27.14 -1.42
N PHE A 25 -1.96 -28.19 -2.21
CA PHE A 25 -3.32 -28.72 -2.42
C PHE A 25 -3.92 -29.33 -1.15
N GLN A 26 -3.10 -29.90 -0.26
CA GLN A 26 -3.53 -30.39 1.06
C GLN A 26 -4.04 -29.29 2.00
N GLN A 27 -3.46 -28.10 1.96
CA GLN A 27 -3.98 -26.98 2.76
C GLN A 27 -5.16 -26.30 2.09
N PHE A 28 -5.08 -26.15 0.77
CA PHE A 28 -6.04 -25.35 0.01
C PHE A 28 -7.44 -25.97 0.02
N HIS A 29 -7.57 -27.29 -0.05
CA HIS A 29 -8.89 -27.91 0.02
C HIS A 29 -9.60 -27.62 1.35
N LYS A 30 -8.86 -27.45 2.47
CA LYS A 30 -9.42 -27.11 3.78
C LYS A 30 -9.92 -25.67 3.80
N LEU A 31 -9.12 -24.75 3.25
CA LEU A 31 -9.49 -23.33 3.16
C LEU A 31 -10.69 -23.12 2.24
N ILE A 32 -10.71 -23.78 1.07
CA ILE A 32 -11.86 -23.74 0.15
C ILE A 32 -13.10 -24.32 0.84
N ASN A 33 -12.98 -25.43 1.56
CA ASN A 33 -14.11 -25.99 2.32
C ASN A 33 -14.66 -25.01 3.38
N LEU A 34 -13.77 -24.28 4.08
CA LEU A 34 -14.21 -23.23 5.00
C LEU A 34 -14.97 -22.13 4.26
N LEU A 35 -14.47 -21.68 3.11
CA LEU A 35 -15.17 -20.70 2.29
C LEU A 35 -16.51 -21.21 1.78
N GLU A 36 -16.60 -22.44 1.26
CA GLU A 36 -17.84 -23.05 0.77
C GLU A 36 -18.92 -23.18 1.84
N THR A 37 -18.52 -23.45 3.10
CA THR A 37 -19.45 -23.69 4.22
C THR A 37 -19.81 -22.44 5.01
N THR A 38 -19.08 -21.34 4.82
CA THR A 38 -19.33 -20.08 5.52
C THR A 38 -20.46 -19.30 4.85
N SER A 39 -21.40 -18.77 5.63
CA SER A 39 -22.40 -17.83 5.13
C SER A 39 -21.88 -16.39 5.25
N PHE A 40 -21.92 -15.64 4.15
CA PHE A 40 -21.54 -14.24 4.11
C PHE A 40 -22.77 -13.35 3.95
N ASN A 41 -22.81 -12.25 4.71
CA ASN A 41 -23.86 -11.22 4.55
C ASN A 41 -23.46 -10.13 3.54
N ALA A 42 -22.16 -9.93 3.33
CA ALA A 42 -21.66 -8.91 2.41
C ALA A 42 -21.83 -9.38 0.96
N GLU A 43 -22.45 -8.54 0.13
CA GLU A 43 -22.70 -8.83 -1.28
C GLU A 43 -21.40 -9.19 -2.03
N LEU A 44 -20.34 -8.40 -1.83
CA LEU A 44 -19.05 -8.60 -2.50
C LEU A 44 -18.43 -9.97 -2.17
N LEU A 45 -18.49 -10.41 -0.92
CA LEU A 45 -17.96 -11.72 -0.51
C LEU A 45 -18.81 -12.85 -1.08
N THR A 46 -20.13 -12.68 -1.08
CA THR A 46 -21.07 -13.64 -1.67
C THR A 46 -20.80 -13.81 -3.17
N GLN A 47 -20.62 -12.71 -3.91
CA GLN A 47 -20.27 -12.74 -5.33
C GLN A 47 -18.95 -13.46 -5.60
N LYS A 48 -17.93 -13.27 -4.75
CA LYS A 48 -16.64 -13.98 -4.86
C LYS A 48 -16.76 -15.46 -4.53
N GLN A 49 -17.61 -15.84 -3.59
CA GLN A 49 -17.85 -17.22 -3.17
C GLN A 49 -18.51 -18.08 -4.26
N VAL A 50 -19.31 -17.48 -5.16
CA VAL A 50 -20.02 -18.19 -6.25
C VAL A 50 -19.10 -19.06 -7.09
N ILE A 51 -17.81 -18.71 -7.23
CA ILE A 51 -16.86 -19.53 -8.00
C ILE A 51 -16.69 -20.96 -7.46
N PHE A 52 -16.97 -21.17 -6.17
CA PHE A 52 -16.89 -22.47 -5.52
C PHE A 52 -18.24 -23.23 -5.57
N ASN A 53 -19.31 -22.56 -6.01
CA ASN A 53 -20.60 -23.19 -6.25
C ASN A 53 -20.57 -23.83 -7.64
N ASN A 54 -20.28 -25.14 -7.66
CA ASN A 54 -20.34 -25.94 -8.88
C ASN A 54 -21.42 -27.03 -8.72
N ASP A 55 -22.29 -27.14 -9.72
CA ASP A 55 -23.44 -28.06 -9.73
C ASP A 55 -23.02 -29.54 -9.80
N GLU A 56 -21.83 -29.86 -10.34
CA GLU A 56 -21.35 -31.24 -10.44
C GLU A 56 -20.69 -31.75 -9.15
N GLU A 57 -19.75 -30.98 -8.61
CA GLU A 57 -18.96 -31.35 -7.45
C GLU A 57 -18.37 -30.10 -6.77
N ALA A 58 -18.41 -30.06 -5.43
CA ALA A 58 -17.78 -28.99 -4.66
C ALA A 58 -16.27 -28.90 -4.97
N VAL A 59 -15.76 -27.68 -5.15
CA VAL A 59 -14.36 -27.44 -5.51
C VAL A 59 -13.43 -28.02 -4.45
N SER A 60 -13.74 -27.87 -3.17
CA SER A 60 -12.96 -28.47 -2.07
C SER A 60 -12.81 -29.99 -2.22
N ARG A 61 -13.84 -30.69 -2.69
CA ARG A 61 -13.81 -32.15 -2.93
C ARG A 61 -12.92 -32.49 -4.12
N SER A 62 -13.00 -31.73 -5.22
CA SER A 62 -12.12 -31.95 -6.37
C SER A 62 -10.64 -31.69 -6.04
N VAL A 63 -10.34 -30.60 -5.32
CA VAL A 63 -8.99 -30.24 -4.85
C VAL A 63 -8.46 -31.30 -3.88
N ARG A 64 -9.30 -31.81 -2.97
CA ARG A 64 -8.94 -32.93 -2.09
C ARG A 64 -8.62 -34.20 -2.87
N LYS A 65 -9.46 -34.59 -3.84
CA LYS A 65 -9.20 -35.75 -4.72
C LYS A 65 -7.86 -35.62 -5.42
N PHE A 66 -7.50 -34.42 -5.86
CA PHE A 66 -6.20 -34.17 -6.48
C PHE A 66 -5.05 -34.34 -5.49
N ALA A 67 -5.17 -33.78 -4.28
CA ALA A 67 -4.18 -33.99 -3.22
C ALA A 67 -4.00 -35.49 -2.90
N ASP A 68 -5.09 -36.27 -2.86
CA ASP A 68 -5.04 -37.72 -2.64
C ASP A 68 -4.35 -38.45 -3.81
N ILE A 69 -4.56 -38.02 -5.06
CA ILE A 69 -3.84 -38.53 -6.24
C ILE A 69 -2.34 -38.25 -6.13
N LEU A 70 -1.96 -37.00 -5.82
CA LEU A 70 -0.56 -36.60 -5.66
C LEU A 70 0.12 -37.37 -4.53
N HIS A 71 -0.56 -37.54 -3.39
CA HIS A 71 -0.06 -38.32 -2.26
C HIS A 71 0.15 -39.79 -2.63
N ALA A 72 -0.81 -40.41 -3.33
CA ALA A 72 -0.67 -41.78 -3.82
C ALA A 72 0.50 -41.93 -4.81
N PHE A 73 0.77 -40.90 -5.62
CA PHE A 73 1.92 -40.90 -6.52
C PHE A 73 3.25 -40.74 -5.78
N ASP A 74 3.30 -39.94 -4.71
CA ASP A 74 4.50 -39.75 -3.90
C ASP A 74 4.92 -41.03 -3.14
N GLN A 75 3.95 -41.90 -2.79
CA GLN A 75 4.22 -43.21 -2.18
C GLN A 75 5.11 -44.13 -3.03
N ARG A 76 5.36 -43.82 -4.31
CA ARG A 76 6.34 -44.52 -5.14
C ARG A 76 7.76 -44.51 -4.58
N ASN A 77 8.08 -43.55 -3.72
CA ASN A 77 9.36 -43.48 -3.00
C ASN A 77 9.52 -44.61 -1.97
N ASN A 78 8.43 -45.28 -1.57
CA ASN A 78 8.49 -46.48 -0.76
C ASN A 78 8.91 -47.67 -1.66
N MET A 79 10.11 -48.20 -1.41
CA MET A 79 10.74 -49.26 -2.21
C MET A 79 9.83 -50.49 -2.42
N LEU A 80 9.01 -50.84 -1.43
CA LEU A 80 8.13 -52.01 -1.47
C LEU A 80 6.91 -51.76 -2.39
N ILE A 81 6.35 -50.56 -2.32
CA ILE A 81 5.21 -50.13 -3.15
C ILE A 81 5.66 -49.86 -4.59
N GLY A 82 6.81 -49.21 -4.78
CA GLY A 82 7.37 -48.87 -6.08
C GLY A 82 7.75 -50.11 -6.90
N ILE A 83 8.36 -51.13 -6.29
CA ILE A 83 8.79 -52.34 -7.00
C ILE A 83 7.62 -53.29 -7.28
N LEU A 84 6.80 -53.60 -6.27
CA LEU A 84 5.67 -54.53 -6.45
C LEU A 84 4.54 -53.89 -7.26
N GLY A 85 4.24 -52.62 -7.00
CA GLY A 85 3.19 -51.88 -7.69
C GLY A 85 3.46 -51.66 -9.17
N ASN A 86 4.68 -51.25 -9.55
CA ASN A 86 5.05 -51.10 -10.96
C ASN A 86 5.38 -52.42 -11.65
N GLY A 87 5.71 -53.46 -10.88
CA GLY A 87 5.91 -54.82 -11.38
C GLY A 87 4.65 -55.41 -12.00
N PHE A 88 3.50 -55.25 -11.34
CA PHE A 88 2.25 -55.93 -11.70
C PHE A 88 1.12 -55.01 -12.18
N LEU A 89 1.06 -53.75 -11.73
CA LEU A 89 -0.13 -52.89 -11.90
C LEU A 89 0.14 -51.58 -12.64
N LEU A 90 1.38 -51.34 -13.10
CA LEU A 90 1.77 -50.09 -13.78
C LEU A 90 1.34 -48.82 -13.00
N LEU A 91 1.40 -48.87 -11.67
CA LEU A 91 0.84 -47.82 -10.80
C LEU A 91 1.35 -46.41 -11.12
N ASP A 92 2.64 -46.25 -11.46
CA ASP A 92 3.19 -44.94 -11.84
C ASP A 92 2.49 -44.34 -13.06
N LEU A 93 2.21 -45.15 -14.09
CA LEU A 93 1.51 -44.71 -15.29
C LEU A 93 0.03 -44.42 -15.00
N TYR A 94 -0.59 -45.25 -14.16
CA TYR A 94 -1.97 -45.04 -13.74
C TYR A 94 -2.15 -43.74 -12.94
N GLN A 95 -1.26 -43.46 -11.98
CA GLN A 95 -1.31 -42.20 -11.22
C GLN A 95 -0.96 -41.00 -12.10
N ALA A 96 0.03 -41.12 -13.00
CA ALA A 96 0.34 -40.06 -13.96
C ALA A 96 -0.88 -39.72 -14.84
N TYR A 97 -1.58 -40.73 -15.36
CA TYR A 97 -2.83 -40.54 -16.09
C TYR A 97 -3.90 -39.82 -15.25
N ARG A 98 -4.08 -40.19 -13.98
CA ARG A 98 -5.04 -39.53 -13.08
C ARG A 98 -4.68 -38.07 -12.82
N ILE A 99 -3.38 -37.75 -12.67
CA ILE A 99 -2.87 -36.39 -12.52
C ILE A 99 -3.18 -35.59 -13.78
N GLU A 100 -2.81 -36.10 -14.96
CA GLU A 100 -3.02 -35.42 -16.24
C GLU A 100 -4.52 -35.20 -16.52
N ASN A 101 -5.38 -36.19 -16.26
CA ASN A 101 -6.82 -36.08 -16.43
C ASN A 101 -7.45 -35.02 -15.52
N TRP A 102 -6.98 -34.91 -14.26
CA TRP A 102 -7.44 -33.85 -13.37
C TRP A 102 -6.98 -32.46 -13.85
N ILE A 103 -5.73 -32.33 -14.30
CA ILE A 103 -5.18 -31.09 -14.85
C ILE A 103 -5.95 -30.68 -16.12
N GLU A 104 -6.31 -31.63 -16.98
CA GLU A 104 -7.09 -31.36 -18.18
C GLU A 104 -8.50 -30.86 -17.83
N LYS A 105 -9.15 -31.46 -16.83
CA LYS A 105 -10.50 -31.06 -16.39
C LYS A 105 -10.51 -29.72 -15.65
N HIS A 106 -9.57 -29.48 -14.73
CA HIS A 106 -9.65 -28.36 -13.78
C HIS A 106 -8.50 -27.35 -13.86
N GLY A 107 -7.41 -27.66 -14.57
CA GLY A 107 -6.18 -26.85 -14.52
C GLY A 107 -6.36 -25.39 -14.94
N LYS A 108 -7.37 -25.07 -15.75
CA LYS A 108 -7.73 -23.69 -16.13
C LYS A 108 -8.43 -22.92 -14.99
N GLU A 109 -9.15 -23.62 -14.13
CA GLU A 109 -9.95 -23.05 -13.03
C GLU A 109 -9.10 -22.81 -11.77
N VAL A 110 -8.04 -23.59 -11.59
CA VAL A 110 -7.14 -23.53 -10.42
C VAL A 110 -6.64 -22.11 -10.16
N ASN A 111 -6.21 -21.39 -11.20
CA ASN A 111 -5.73 -20.01 -11.03
C ASN A 111 -6.80 -19.11 -10.41
N TYR A 112 -8.04 -19.22 -10.88
CA TYR A 112 -9.15 -18.43 -10.33
C TYR A 112 -9.50 -18.82 -8.90
N TRP A 113 -9.46 -20.11 -8.56
CA TRP A 113 -9.67 -20.57 -7.19
C TRP A 113 -8.61 -20.00 -6.24
N PHE A 114 -7.34 -19.96 -6.67
CA PHE A 114 -6.24 -19.38 -5.92
C PHE A 114 -6.37 -17.86 -5.77
N GLU A 115 -6.78 -17.15 -6.82
CA GLU A 115 -7.04 -15.71 -6.78
C GLU A 115 -8.16 -15.37 -5.79
N VAL A 116 -9.26 -16.13 -5.80
CA VAL A 116 -10.36 -15.92 -4.86
C VAL A 116 -9.93 -16.25 -3.42
N LEU A 117 -9.18 -17.34 -3.21
CA LEU A 117 -8.64 -17.64 -1.89
C LEU A 117 -7.71 -16.51 -1.38
N GLY A 118 -6.83 -16.00 -2.23
CA GLY A 118 -5.95 -14.87 -1.90
C GLY A 118 -6.72 -13.59 -1.60
N TYR A 119 -7.85 -13.37 -2.27
CA TYR A 119 -8.76 -12.25 -1.96
C TYR A 119 -9.36 -12.38 -0.55
N PHE A 120 -9.86 -13.56 -0.18
CA PHE A 120 -10.39 -13.78 1.18
C PHE A 120 -9.30 -13.69 2.26
N ASP A 121 -8.08 -14.15 1.98
CA ASP A 121 -6.94 -14.00 2.88
C ASP A 121 -6.56 -12.52 3.10
N ALA A 122 -6.57 -11.73 2.01
CA ALA A 122 -6.41 -10.28 2.10
C ALA A 122 -7.54 -9.66 2.94
N CYS A 123 -8.80 -10.00 2.70
CA CYS A 123 -9.94 -9.51 3.49
C CYS A 123 -9.79 -9.85 4.98
N ASN A 124 -9.36 -11.06 5.33
CA ASN A 124 -9.09 -11.45 6.71
C ASN A 124 -7.98 -10.62 7.33
N SER A 125 -6.92 -10.32 6.58
CA SER A 125 -5.83 -9.45 7.03
C SER A 125 -6.31 -8.02 7.31
N LEU A 126 -7.14 -7.47 6.42
CA LEU A 126 -7.76 -6.15 6.61
C LEU A 126 -8.73 -6.14 7.80
N GLY A 127 -9.56 -7.19 7.93
CA GLY A 127 -10.48 -7.38 9.05
C GLY A 127 -9.77 -7.50 10.39
N ASN A 128 -8.64 -8.23 10.44
CA ASN A 128 -7.80 -8.33 11.63
C ASN A 128 -7.17 -6.97 12.00
N PHE A 129 -6.74 -6.17 11.01
CA PHE A 129 -6.28 -4.81 11.29
C PHE A 129 -7.38 -3.96 11.93
N ALA A 130 -8.61 -4.01 11.39
CA ALA A 130 -9.75 -3.28 11.93
C ALA A 130 -10.11 -3.74 13.35
N PHE A 131 -10.11 -5.06 13.60
CA PHE A 131 -10.38 -5.63 14.92
C PHE A 131 -9.37 -5.16 15.98
N ASN A 132 -8.09 -5.07 15.61
CA ASN A 132 -7.02 -4.64 16.52
C ASN A 132 -6.98 -3.11 16.74
N HIS A 133 -7.72 -2.32 15.96
CA HIS A 133 -7.75 -0.85 16.07
C HIS A 133 -9.19 -0.33 16.23
N PRO A 134 -9.87 -0.62 17.35
CA PRO A 134 -11.27 -0.25 17.55
C PRO A 134 -11.53 1.27 17.60
N ALA A 135 -10.47 2.06 17.86
CA ALA A 135 -10.54 3.52 17.86
C ALA A 135 -10.42 4.15 16.46
N TYR A 136 -10.12 3.36 15.43
CA TYR A 136 -10.00 3.85 14.05
C TYR A 136 -11.37 3.80 13.38
N VAL A 137 -11.59 4.69 12.41
CA VAL A 137 -12.90 4.87 11.78
C VAL A 137 -12.85 4.54 10.30
N PHE A 138 -13.91 3.92 9.77
CA PHE A 138 -14.05 3.81 8.32
C PHE A 138 -14.44 5.17 7.75
N PRO A 139 -13.73 5.69 6.73
CA PRO A 139 -14.06 6.97 6.12
C PRO A 139 -15.46 6.97 5.49
N GLU A 140 -16.21 8.06 5.68
CA GLU A 140 -17.45 8.32 4.96
C GLU A 140 -17.11 8.79 3.54
N LEU A 141 -17.57 8.05 2.53
CA LEU A 141 -17.33 8.44 1.14
C LEU A 141 -18.16 9.68 0.78
N SER A 142 -17.49 10.69 0.23
CA SER A 142 -18.07 11.98 -0.11
C SER A 142 -18.15 12.18 -1.63
N ALA A 143 -19.32 12.60 -2.11
CA ALA A 143 -19.50 13.09 -3.49
C ALA A 143 -19.22 14.60 -3.63
N ASP A 144 -19.20 15.32 -2.50
CA ASP A 144 -18.98 16.76 -2.40
C ASP A 144 -17.58 17.16 -2.92
N PRO A 145 -17.31 18.47 -3.11
CA PRO A 145 -15.96 18.96 -3.41
C PRO A 145 -14.94 18.75 -2.26
N ILE A 146 -15.30 18.04 -1.19
CA ILE A 146 -14.38 17.70 -0.09
C ILE A 146 -13.55 16.48 -0.51
N VAL A 147 -12.23 16.65 -0.62
CA VAL A 147 -11.31 15.55 -0.90
C VAL A 147 -11.00 14.80 0.40
N ILE A 148 -10.61 15.53 1.44
CA ILE A 148 -10.42 14.99 2.78
C ILE A 148 -10.94 15.99 3.80
N LYS A 149 -11.81 15.56 4.71
CA LYS A 149 -12.04 16.24 5.99
C LYS A 149 -11.75 15.23 7.08
N ALA A 150 -10.78 15.50 7.94
CA ALA A 150 -10.44 14.60 9.04
C ALA A 150 -10.38 15.36 10.36
N GLU A 151 -10.90 14.73 11.41
CA GLU A 151 -10.85 15.22 12.79
C GLU A 151 -10.09 14.19 13.64
N GLY A 152 -9.18 14.66 14.50
CA GLY A 152 -8.36 13.80 15.34
C GLY A 152 -7.40 12.91 14.55
N ALA A 153 -6.94 13.33 13.36
CA ALA A 153 -6.11 12.49 12.51
C ALA A 153 -4.67 12.35 13.04
N GLY A 154 -4.16 11.13 13.12
CA GLY A 154 -2.82 10.83 13.63
C GLY A 154 -2.06 9.82 12.77
N HIS A 155 -0.74 9.75 12.93
CA HIS A 155 0.06 8.74 12.25
C HIS A 155 -0.06 7.39 13.00
N PRO A 156 -0.50 6.30 12.37
CA PRO A 156 -0.74 5.01 13.04
C PRO A 156 0.53 4.30 13.55
N LEU A 157 1.71 4.76 13.15
CA LEU A 157 3.01 4.22 13.57
C LEU A 157 3.62 5.00 14.74
N LEU A 158 2.97 6.08 15.19
CA LEU A 158 3.34 6.78 16.41
C LEU A 158 2.59 6.19 17.59
N ASP A 159 3.32 5.99 18.70
CA ASP A 159 2.75 5.52 19.96
C ASP A 159 1.62 6.43 20.42
N GLN A 160 0.51 5.82 20.87
CA GLN A 160 -0.70 6.52 21.25
C GLN A 160 -0.47 7.55 22.37
N GLY A 161 0.49 7.31 23.27
CA GLY A 161 0.79 8.22 24.39
C GLY A 161 1.54 9.49 24.00
N ILE A 162 2.20 9.52 22.84
CA ILE A 162 2.98 10.68 22.35
C ILE A 162 2.41 11.29 21.07
N ARG A 163 1.42 10.63 20.45
CA ARG A 163 0.85 11.02 19.18
C ARG A 163 -0.06 12.23 19.34
N VAL A 164 0.35 13.35 18.76
CA VAL A 164 -0.50 14.52 18.57
C VAL A 164 -1.35 14.34 17.31
N THR A 165 -2.65 14.57 17.45
CA THR A 165 -3.62 14.50 16.36
C THR A 165 -3.90 15.89 15.79
N ASN A 166 -4.32 15.94 14.52
CA ASN A 166 -4.57 17.19 13.80
C ASN A 166 -5.88 17.14 13.04
N ASP A 167 -6.57 18.27 13.01
CA ASP A 167 -7.78 18.47 12.21
C ASP A 167 -7.42 19.19 10.91
N PHE A 168 -7.99 18.75 9.79
CA PHE A 168 -7.76 19.41 8.51
C PHE A 168 -8.89 19.17 7.51
N LEU A 169 -9.05 20.13 6.60
CA LEU A 169 -10.01 20.10 5.50
C LEU A 169 -9.27 20.44 4.21
N ILE A 170 -9.35 19.58 3.20
CA ILE A 170 -8.78 19.79 1.87
C ILE A 170 -9.89 19.56 0.85
N ARG A 171 -10.24 20.58 0.09
CA ARG A 171 -11.22 20.51 -1.00
C ARG A 171 -10.52 20.24 -2.33
N GLU A 172 -11.32 19.93 -3.34
CA GLU A 172 -10.83 19.84 -4.70
C GLU A 172 -10.16 21.16 -5.09
N HIS A 173 -8.98 21.05 -5.70
CA HIS A 173 -8.17 22.16 -6.18
C HIS A 173 -7.47 22.97 -5.07
N ASP A 174 -7.62 22.57 -3.80
CA ASP A 174 -6.89 23.21 -2.70
C ASP A 174 -5.42 22.76 -2.68
N PHE A 175 -4.53 23.73 -2.50
CA PHE A 175 -3.12 23.49 -2.20
C PHE A 175 -2.75 24.09 -0.85
N HIS A 176 -2.24 23.26 0.07
CA HIS A 176 -1.80 23.75 1.37
C HIS A 176 -0.28 23.81 1.43
N ILE A 177 0.26 24.99 1.69
CA ILE A 177 1.67 25.18 1.95
C ILE A 177 1.91 25.10 3.45
N ILE A 178 2.80 24.21 3.87
CA ILE A 178 3.09 23.91 5.27
C ILE A 178 4.50 24.39 5.59
N THR A 179 4.59 25.35 6.51
CA THR A 179 5.85 25.92 7.01
C THR A 179 6.14 25.52 8.44
N GLY A 180 7.35 25.82 8.91
CA GLY A 180 7.78 25.55 10.28
C GLY A 180 9.24 25.15 10.36
N ALA A 181 9.79 25.14 11.57
CA ALA A 181 11.16 24.69 11.79
C ALA A 181 11.36 23.21 11.42
N ASN A 182 12.62 22.81 11.22
CA ASN A 182 12.95 21.38 11.15
C ASN A 182 12.56 20.72 12.47
N MET A 183 12.14 19.46 12.41
CA MET A 183 11.65 18.68 13.56
C MET A 183 10.26 19.09 14.11
N ALA A 184 9.63 20.17 13.62
CA ALA A 184 8.31 20.61 14.08
C ALA A 184 7.12 19.72 13.63
N GLY A 185 7.37 18.60 12.93
CA GLY A 185 6.33 17.63 12.55
C GLY A 185 5.80 17.72 11.12
N LYS A 186 6.31 18.63 10.27
CA LYS A 186 5.88 18.78 8.86
C LYS A 186 5.86 17.45 8.08
N SER A 187 7.00 16.77 7.95
CA SER A 187 7.09 15.51 7.19
C SER A 187 6.24 14.40 7.82
N THR A 188 6.05 14.41 9.14
CA THR A 188 5.13 13.49 9.84
C THR A 188 3.69 13.74 9.40
N PHE A 189 3.25 15.00 9.37
CA PHE A 189 1.91 15.36 8.90
C PHE A 189 1.68 14.98 7.43
N LEU A 190 2.64 15.27 6.54
CA LEU A 190 2.57 14.89 5.13
C LEU A 190 2.41 13.37 4.96
N ARG A 191 3.16 12.58 5.74
CA ARG A 191 3.05 11.11 5.77
C ARG A 191 1.73 10.63 6.37
N THR A 192 1.23 11.29 7.41
CA THR A 192 -0.10 11.01 7.97
C THR A 192 -1.16 11.14 6.89
N VAL A 193 -1.26 12.30 6.23
CA VAL A 193 -2.27 12.51 5.17
C VAL A 193 -2.10 11.50 4.03
N SER A 194 -0.86 11.26 3.58
CA SER A 194 -0.55 10.27 2.55
C SER A 194 -1.00 8.86 2.93
N LEU A 195 -0.75 8.45 4.18
CA LEU A 195 -1.09 7.11 4.66
C LEU A 195 -2.60 6.94 4.85
N LEU A 196 -3.30 7.97 5.34
CA LEU A 196 -4.76 7.96 5.44
C LEU A 196 -5.40 7.75 4.06
N ILE A 197 -4.88 8.39 3.01
CA ILE A 197 -5.34 8.19 1.62
C ILE A 197 -5.15 6.73 1.18
N VAL A 198 -3.97 6.17 1.41
CA VAL A 198 -3.68 4.77 1.04
C VAL A 198 -4.60 3.82 1.79
N MET A 199 -4.72 3.98 3.11
CA MET A 199 -5.59 3.15 3.95
C MET A 199 -7.06 3.22 3.51
N ALA A 200 -7.56 4.43 3.25
CA ALA A 200 -8.94 4.63 2.78
C ALA A 200 -9.18 3.97 1.41
N ASN A 201 -8.26 4.13 0.46
CA ASN A 201 -8.34 3.51 -0.87
C ASN A 201 -8.26 1.97 -0.83
N THR A 202 -7.65 1.39 0.21
CA THR A 202 -7.60 -0.06 0.43
C THR A 202 -8.77 -0.60 1.25
N GLY A 203 -9.70 0.26 1.70
CA GLY A 203 -10.85 -0.15 2.52
C GLY A 203 -10.51 -0.42 3.99
N LEU A 204 -9.42 0.16 4.52
CA LEU A 204 -9.05 0.07 5.94
C LEU A 204 -9.69 1.20 6.76
N PRO A 205 -9.97 0.96 8.06
CA PRO A 205 -10.27 2.06 8.96
C PRO A 205 -9.01 2.90 9.18
N VAL A 206 -9.19 4.20 9.33
CA VAL A 206 -8.11 5.18 9.41
C VAL A 206 -7.91 5.69 10.83
N CYS A 207 -6.68 6.10 11.15
CA CYS A 207 -6.33 6.69 12.44
C CYS A 207 -6.86 8.12 12.55
N ALA A 208 -8.17 8.28 12.79
CA ALA A 208 -8.87 9.54 13.00
C ALA A 208 -10.12 9.31 13.87
N THR A 209 -10.68 10.37 14.43
CA THR A 209 -11.98 10.34 15.11
C THR A 209 -13.14 10.40 14.12
N SER A 210 -12.98 11.13 13.02
CA SER A 210 -13.91 11.14 11.89
C SER A 210 -13.13 11.42 10.60
N MET A 211 -13.58 10.87 9.47
CA MET A 211 -13.03 11.21 8.16
C MET A 211 -14.11 11.17 7.08
N ARG A 212 -14.27 12.27 6.33
CA ARG A 212 -14.95 12.27 5.03
C ARG A 212 -13.91 12.24 3.93
N TYR A 213 -14.09 11.37 2.95
CA TYR A 213 -13.08 11.08 1.94
C TYR A 213 -13.68 10.95 0.55
N LYS A 214 -13.08 11.62 -0.43
CA LYS A 214 -13.33 11.37 -1.84
C LYS A 214 -12.15 10.60 -2.42
N PRO A 215 -12.36 9.37 -2.95
CA PRO A 215 -11.30 8.57 -3.53
C PRO A 215 -10.45 9.35 -4.53
N ILE A 216 -9.15 9.37 -4.30
CA ILE A 216 -8.18 10.11 -5.11
C ILE A 216 -6.86 9.35 -5.17
N LYS A 217 -6.21 9.36 -6.34
CA LYS A 217 -4.88 8.76 -6.51
C LYS A 217 -3.83 9.62 -5.81
N LEU A 218 -2.79 9.00 -5.27
CA LEU A 218 -1.74 9.70 -4.51
C LEU A 218 -0.43 9.72 -5.31
N VAL A 219 0.21 10.88 -5.38
CA VAL A 219 1.59 11.03 -5.86
C VAL A 219 2.41 11.84 -4.85
N THR A 220 3.60 11.34 -4.51
CA THR A 220 4.43 11.96 -3.46
C THR A 220 5.85 12.23 -3.94
N SER A 221 6.47 13.30 -3.44
CA SER A 221 7.88 13.60 -3.58
C SER A 221 8.41 14.01 -2.20
N MET A 222 8.53 13.03 -1.31
CA MET A 222 8.96 13.25 0.08
C MET A 222 10.39 12.77 0.39
N ARG A 223 10.98 11.93 -0.47
CA ARG A 223 12.37 11.49 -0.37
C ARG A 223 12.82 10.88 -1.69
N THR A 224 13.86 11.42 -2.30
CA THR A 224 14.71 10.68 -3.22
C THR A 224 15.66 9.87 -2.34
N ALA A 225 15.51 8.54 -2.31
CA ALA A 225 16.58 7.71 -1.76
C ALA A 225 17.78 7.86 -2.69
N ASP A 226 18.93 8.25 -2.14
CA ASP A 226 20.17 8.32 -2.90
C ASP A 226 20.46 6.95 -3.51
N SER A 227 20.45 6.88 -4.83
CA SER A 227 20.97 5.74 -5.55
C SER A 227 22.40 6.10 -5.92
N LEU A 228 23.37 5.81 -5.05
CA LEU A 228 24.81 5.89 -5.39
C LEU A 228 25.14 5.09 -6.67
N THR A 229 24.29 4.13 -7.01
CA THR A 229 24.32 3.29 -8.22
C THR A 229 23.90 4.01 -9.51
N ARG A 230 23.24 5.17 -9.44
CA ARG A 230 22.90 5.98 -10.62
C ARG A 230 23.83 7.19 -10.62
N HIS A 231 24.65 7.36 -11.65
CA HIS A 231 25.60 8.47 -11.82
C HIS A 231 24.88 9.82 -12.08
N GLU A 232 23.73 10.06 -11.46
CA GLU A 232 22.87 11.23 -11.68
C GLU A 232 22.96 12.16 -10.48
N SER A 233 23.02 13.48 -10.73
CA SER A 233 23.00 14.46 -9.65
C SER A 233 21.66 14.44 -8.91
N TYR A 234 21.68 14.77 -7.62
CA TYR A 234 20.49 14.89 -6.77
C TYR A 234 19.41 15.77 -7.42
N PHE A 235 19.84 16.92 -7.96
CA PHE A 235 18.97 17.87 -8.64
C PHE A 235 18.28 17.29 -9.88
N PHE A 236 18.98 16.49 -10.69
CA PHE A 236 18.39 15.89 -11.88
C PHE A 236 17.36 14.81 -11.54
N SER A 237 17.61 14.01 -10.51
CA SER A 237 16.64 13.04 -9.98
C SER A 237 15.37 13.73 -9.48
N GLU A 238 15.52 14.88 -8.83
CA GLU A 238 14.41 15.71 -8.38
C GLU A 238 13.60 16.28 -9.57
N LEU A 239 14.27 16.82 -10.59
CA LEU A 239 13.61 17.28 -11.82
C LEU A 239 12.84 16.16 -12.54
N LYS A 240 13.40 14.95 -12.61
CA LYS A 240 12.70 13.77 -13.16
C LYS A 240 11.44 13.46 -12.35
N ARG A 241 11.48 13.58 -11.02
CA ARG A 241 10.30 13.36 -10.18
C ARG A 241 9.23 14.42 -10.41
N LEU A 242 9.61 15.69 -10.52
CA LEU A 242 8.68 16.77 -10.85
C LEU A 242 8.07 16.58 -12.24
N LYS A 243 8.87 16.16 -13.23
CA LYS A 243 8.38 15.82 -14.57
C LYS A 243 7.35 14.69 -14.53
N PHE A 244 7.64 13.61 -13.80
CA PHE A 244 6.70 12.51 -13.60
C PHE A 244 5.38 12.99 -13.00
N ILE A 245 5.43 13.84 -11.97
CA ILE A 245 4.22 14.42 -11.36
C ILE A 245 3.41 15.19 -12.39
N VAL A 246 4.04 16.05 -13.19
CA VAL A 246 3.38 16.82 -14.25
C VAL A 246 2.74 15.92 -15.30
N GLU A 247 3.39 14.83 -15.68
CA GLU A 247 2.87 13.85 -16.65
C GLU A 247 1.67 13.08 -16.09
N GLU A 248 1.69 12.70 -14.82
CA GLU A 248 0.57 12.02 -14.16
C GLU A 248 -0.64 12.94 -13.98
N MET A 249 -0.41 14.19 -13.59
CA MET A 249 -1.46 15.21 -13.48
C MET A 249 -2.22 15.47 -14.78
N ALA A 250 -1.59 15.20 -15.93
CA ALA A 250 -2.23 15.34 -17.24
C ALA A 250 -3.17 14.16 -17.57
N LYS A 251 -3.03 13.01 -16.88
CA LYS A 251 -3.78 11.78 -17.16
C LYS A 251 -5.03 11.64 -16.28
N ASP A 252 -4.93 12.00 -15.01
CA ASP A 252 -6.00 11.79 -14.03
C ASP A 252 -5.86 12.77 -12.85
N ARG A 253 -6.82 12.74 -11.93
CA ARG A 253 -6.79 13.52 -10.69
C ARG A 253 -5.88 12.85 -9.66
N TYR A 254 -4.89 13.60 -9.19
CA TYR A 254 -3.96 13.19 -8.16
C TYR A 254 -3.96 14.15 -6.98
N PHE A 255 -3.83 13.58 -5.78
CA PHE A 255 -3.42 14.26 -4.57
C PHE A 255 -1.90 14.30 -4.53
N ILE A 256 -1.32 15.49 -4.53
CA ILE A 256 0.11 15.71 -4.68
C ILE A 256 0.71 16.08 -3.34
N VAL A 257 1.73 15.36 -2.89
CA VAL A 257 2.46 15.68 -1.65
C VAL A 257 3.92 15.95 -1.96
N LEU A 258 4.39 17.16 -1.70
CA LEU A 258 5.77 17.58 -1.94
C LEU A 258 6.43 17.94 -0.62
N ASP A 259 7.60 17.37 -0.32
CA ASP A 259 8.41 17.76 0.84
C ASP A 259 9.68 18.45 0.35
N GLU A 260 9.68 19.79 0.44
CA GLU A 260 10.78 20.67 0.05
C GLU A 260 11.28 20.42 -1.38
N ILE A 261 10.77 21.20 -2.33
CA ILE A 261 11.16 21.13 -3.73
C ILE A 261 12.46 21.90 -4.02
N LEU A 262 13.22 21.40 -5.00
CA LEU A 262 14.44 21.96 -5.57
C LEU A 262 15.54 22.21 -4.53
N LYS A 263 15.85 21.23 -3.66
CA LYS A 263 16.85 21.42 -2.58
C LYS A 263 18.30 21.54 -3.07
N GLY A 264 18.59 21.11 -4.31
CA GLY A 264 19.95 21.02 -4.86
C GLY A 264 20.43 22.22 -5.68
N THR A 265 19.80 23.40 -5.58
CA THR A 265 20.15 24.60 -6.35
C THR A 265 20.28 25.85 -5.47
N ASN A 266 20.78 26.94 -6.05
CA ASN A 266 20.91 28.23 -5.37
C ASN A 266 19.55 28.78 -4.92
N SER A 267 19.55 29.57 -3.84
CA SER A 267 18.31 30.06 -3.19
C SER A 267 17.39 30.86 -4.12
N THR A 268 17.95 31.64 -5.04
CA THR A 268 17.18 32.41 -6.04
C THR A 268 16.47 31.50 -7.04
N ASP A 269 17.20 30.55 -7.60
CA ASP A 269 16.69 29.61 -8.62
C ASP A 269 15.65 28.68 -8.00
N LYS A 270 15.88 28.28 -6.75
CA LYS A 270 14.92 27.50 -5.96
C LYS A 270 13.61 28.24 -5.79
N ALA A 271 13.63 29.50 -5.34
CA ALA A 271 12.42 30.29 -5.13
C ALA A 271 11.65 30.51 -6.44
N GLN A 272 12.34 30.88 -7.52
CA GLN A 272 11.72 31.09 -8.83
C GLN A 272 11.14 29.80 -9.42
N GLY A 273 11.91 28.70 -9.39
CA GLY A 273 11.46 27.40 -9.89
C GLY A 273 10.29 26.84 -9.07
N SER A 274 10.32 27.00 -7.75
CA SER A 274 9.24 26.57 -6.85
C SER A 274 7.94 27.32 -7.14
N ARG A 275 8.05 28.64 -7.39
CA ARG A 275 6.90 29.47 -7.75
C ARG A 275 6.32 29.06 -9.10
N GLN A 276 7.14 28.92 -10.14
CA GLN A 276 6.66 28.47 -11.46
C GLN A 276 5.99 27.09 -11.38
N PHE A 277 6.51 26.20 -10.54
CA PHE A 277 5.89 24.90 -10.31
C PHE A 277 4.53 25.04 -9.63
N LEU A 278 4.43 25.87 -8.58
CA LEU A 278 3.16 26.18 -7.94
C LEU A 278 2.13 26.76 -8.92
N ASP A 279 2.54 27.69 -9.79
CA ASP A 279 1.68 28.28 -10.82
C ASP A 279 1.09 27.19 -11.73
N ARG A 280 1.92 26.21 -12.11
CA ARG A 280 1.49 25.06 -12.92
C ARG A 280 0.54 24.13 -12.17
N LEU A 281 0.79 23.87 -10.88
CA LEU A 281 -0.09 23.07 -10.02
C LEU A 281 -1.48 23.71 -9.90
N VAL A 282 -1.54 25.02 -9.64
CA VAL A 282 -2.79 25.78 -9.56
C VAL A 282 -3.51 25.79 -10.92
N ALA A 283 -2.80 26.05 -12.02
CA ALA A 283 -3.38 26.05 -13.36
C ALA A 283 -3.99 24.69 -13.75
N SER A 284 -3.37 23.58 -13.32
CA SER A 284 -3.89 22.23 -13.53
C SER A 284 -5.07 21.85 -12.63
N LYS A 285 -5.46 22.73 -11.70
CA LYS A 285 -6.47 22.46 -10.67
C LYS A 285 -6.15 21.20 -9.85
N SER A 286 -4.87 20.96 -9.57
CA SER A 286 -4.47 19.82 -8.74
C SER A 286 -4.78 20.09 -7.27
N THR A 287 -4.82 19.04 -6.46
CA THR A 287 -5.04 19.13 -5.00
C THR A 287 -3.80 18.61 -4.29
N GLY A 288 -3.36 19.24 -3.19
CA GLY A 288 -2.17 18.73 -2.53
C GLY A 288 -1.61 19.52 -1.36
N LEU A 289 -0.45 19.03 -0.89
CA LEU A 289 0.33 19.58 0.21
C LEU A 289 1.75 19.87 -0.27
N ILE A 290 2.31 21.00 0.16
CA ILE A 290 3.71 21.36 -0.07
C ILE A 290 4.33 21.76 1.26
N ALA A 291 5.27 20.98 1.78
CA ALA A 291 6.11 21.42 2.88
C ALA A 291 7.30 22.23 2.37
N THR A 292 7.58 23.37 3.00
CA THR A 292 8.74 24.20 2.64
C THR A 292 9.27 24.96 3.86
N HIS A 293 10.56 25.29 3.82
CA HIS A 293 11.17 26.30 4.70
C HIS A 293 11.28 27.67 4.03
N ASP A 294 10.90 27.79 2.75
CA ASP A 294 10.99 29.02 1.98
C ASP A 294 9.75 29.90 2.19
N LEU A 295 9.90 30.98 2.96
CA LEU A 295 8.86 31.96 3.22
C LEU A 295 8.45 32.76 1.97
N SER A 296 9.29 32.82 0.94
CA SER A 296 8.97 33.49 -0.32
C SER A 296 7.82 32.79 -1.05
N LEU A 297 7.77 31.46 -1.00
CA LEU A 297 6.68 30.66 -1.57
C LEU A 297 5.34 30.92 -0.86
N CYS A 298 5.40 31.13 0.46
CA CYS A 298 4.21 31.45 1.27
C CYS A 298 3.66 32.84 0.96
N SER A 299 4.55 33.77 0.62
CA SER A 299 4.15 35.10 0.12
C SER A 299 3.53 35.02 -1.27
N ALA A 300 4.08 34.17 -2.15
CA ALA A 300 3.53 33.92 -3.48
C ALA A 300 2.13 33.25 -3.42
N ALA A 301 1.89 32.38 -2.44
CA ALA A 301 0.59 31.75 -2.22
C ALA A 301 -0.57 32.76 -2.03
N LYS A 302 -0.30 33.96 -1.50
CA LYS A 302 -1.33 35.00 -1.33
C LYS A 302 -1.95 35.47 -2.65
N ALA A 303 -1.30 35.21 -3.79
CA ALA A 303 -1.84 35.52 -5.11
C ALA A 303 -2.94 34.54 -5.56
N TYR A 304 -3.11 33.41 -4.87
CA TYR A 304 -4.00 32.32 -5.27
C TYR A 304 -5.05 32.04 -4.20
N GLY A 305 -6.34 32.25 -4.52
CA GLY A 305 -7.44 31.96 -3.59
C GLY A 305 -7.59 30.47 -3.23
N GLN A 306 -6.97 29.58 -4.00
CA GLN A 306 -6.97 28.12 -3.80
C GLN A 306 -5.77 27.63 -2.98
N VAL A 307 -4.81 28.52 -2.66
CA VAL A 307 -3.61 28.16 -1.91
C VAL A 307 -3.68 28.74 -0.50
N SER A 308 -3.63 27.86 0.49
CA SER A 308 -3.69 28.23 1.91
C SER A 308 -2.36 27.96 2.60
N ASN A 309 -1.94 28.87 3.47
CA ASN A 309 -0.74 28.68 4.29
C ASN A 309 -1.13 28.09 5.64
N TYR A 310 -0.35 27.09 6.07
CA TYR A 310 -0.37 26.48 7.38
C TYR A 310 1.04 26.40 7.94
N TYR A 311 1.15 26.20 9.24
CA TYR A 311 2.44 26.04 9.89
C TYR A 311 2.40 25.14 11.12
N PHE A 312 3.59 24.64 11.46
CA PHE A 312 3.89 24.03 12.75
C PHE A 312 4.80 24.97 13.53
N ASP A 313 4.49 25.18 14.81
CA ASP A 313 5.18 26.14 15.66
C ASP A 313 6.38 25.53 16.39
N ALA A 314 7.26 26.39 16.87
CA ALA A 314 8.39 26.03 17.71
C ALA A 314 8.59 27.11 18.77
N GLU A 315 8.20 26.82 20.00
CA GLU A 315 8.23 27.78 21.10
C GLU A 315 9.41 27.49 22.03
N ILE A 316 9.89 28.53 22.73
CA ILE A 316 10.92 28.35 23.76
C ILE A 316 10.22 28.40 25.11
N VAL A 317 10.08 27.24 25.75
CA VAL A 317 9.48 27.11 27.07
C VAL A 317 10.58 26.75 28.06
N LYS A 318 10.82 27.59 29.07
CA LYS A 318 11.85 27.39 30.10
C LYS A 318 13.27 27.14 29.55
N GLY A 319 13.63 27.80 28.44
CA GLY A 319 14.94 27.62 27.80
C GLY A 319 15.07 26.31 27.00
N GLU A 320 13.96 25.63 26.75
CA GLU A 320 13.90 24.43 25.91
C GLU A 320 13.03 24.69 24.69
N LEU A 321 13.45 24.14 23.55
CA LEU A 321 12.66 24.18 22.33
C LEU A 321 11.54 23.15 22.45
N HIS A 322 10.31 23.63 22.46
CA HIS A 322 9.09 22.85 22.57
C HIS A 322 8.31 22.92 21.25
N PHE A 323 7.85 21.76 20.78
CA PHE A 323 7.02 21.63 19.60
C PHE A 323 5.67 21.05 20.05
N ASP A 324 4.58 21.77 19.78
CA ASP A 324 3.23 21.29 20.09
C ASP A 324 2.70 20.30 19.03
N TYR A 325 3.36 20.22 17.87
CA TYR A 325 2.99 19.38 16.73
C TYR A 325 1.55 19.60 16.23
N GLN A 326 1.00 20.80 16.44
CA GLN A 326 -0.32 21.19 15.94
C GLN A 326 -0.21 22.01 14.65
N LEU A 327 -1.04 21.66 13.67
CA LEU A 327 -1.19 22.37 12.43
C LEU A 327 -2.03 23.63 12.67
N LYS A 328 -1.44 24.80 12.43
CA LYS A 328 -2.08 26.10 12.63
C LYS A 328 -2.23 26.82 11.29
N PRO A 329 -3.32 27.57 11.05
CA PRO A 329 -3.47 28.37 9.85
C PRO A 329 -2.52 29.58 9.89
N GLY A 330 -1.92 29.93 8.75
CA GLY A 330 -1.01 31.07 8.62
C GLY A 330 0.42 30.67 8.25
N ILE A 331 1.36 31.59 8.47
CA ILE A 331 2.78 31.43 8.16
C ILE A 331 3.56 31.42 9.47
N CYS A 332 4.51 30.50 9.63
CA CYS A 332 5.38 30.47 10.81
C CYS A 332 6.18 31.78 10.93
N GLN A 333 6.09 32.46 12.08
CA GLN A 333 6.90 33.66 12.36
C GLN A 333 8.23 33.34 13.02
N ASN A 334 8.33 32.21 13.75
CA ASN A 334 9.47 31.87 14.59
C ASN A 334 10.24 30.66 14.07
N MET A 335 11.22 30.87 13.19
CA MET A 335 12.16 29.82 12.77
C MET A 335 13.37 29.80 13.72
N ASN A 336 13.21 29.21 14.91
CA ASN A 336 14.18 29.24 16.02
C ASN A 336 15.46 28.39 15.82
N ALA A 337 15.98 28.25 14.59
CA ALA A 337 17.21 27.52 14.30
C ALA A 337 18.44 28.13 15.01
N SER A 338 18.49 29.45 15.09
CA SER A 338 19.57 30.20 15.77
C SER A 338 19.64 29.88 17.26
N PHE A 339 18.49 29.67 17.91
CA PHE A 339 18.42 29.30 19.32
C PHE A 339 19.00 27.90 19.57
N LEU A 340 18.71 26.94 18.68
CA LEU A 340 19.28 25.59 18.73
C LEU A 340 20.80 25.61 18.64
N LEU A 341 21.34 26.39 17.71
CA LEU A 341 22.79 26.53 17.54
C LEU A 341 23.47 27.16 18.77
N LYS A 342 22.84 28.16 19.40
CA LYS A 342 23.31 28.75 20.65
C LYS A 342 23.25 27.78 21.82
N LYS A 343 22.15 27.03 21.98
CA LYS A 343 21.99 26.02 23.05
C LYS A 343 23.02 24.89 22.93
N LEU A 344 23.34 24.47 21.71
CA LEU A 344 24.37 23.47 21.44
C LEU A 344 25.81 24.02 21.53
N LYS A 345 25.98 25.31 21.89
CA LYS A 345 27.28 26.01 21.95
C LYS A 345 28.05 25.94 20.63
N ILE A 346 27.34 25.90 19.51
CA ILE A 346 27.93 25.90 18.16
C ILE A 346 28.25 27.34 17.73
N VAL A 347 27.45 28.31 18.19
CA VAL A 347 27.65 29.75 17.99
C VAL A 347 27.30 30.49 19.28
N GLU A 348 27.94 31.65 19.50
CA GLU A 348 27.72 32.54 20.65
C GLU A 348 26.41 33.32 20.55
#